data_AF-A0A967YE93-F1
#
_entry.id   AF-A0A967YE93-F1
#
_cell.length_a   1.000
_cell.length_b   1.000
_cell.length_c   1.000
_cell.angle_alpha   90.00
_cell.angle_beta   90.00
_cell.angle_gamma   90.00
#
_symmetry.space_group_name_H-M   'P 1'
#
loop_
_entity.id
_entity.type
_entity.pdbx_description
1 polymer ?
#
loop_
_entity_poly.entity_id
_entity_poly.type
_entity_poly.pdbx_seq_one_letter_code
_entity_poly.pdbx_strand_id
1 'polypeptide(L)'
;MRTPKNKKTPGSPPVEGIIMPARWNEQGKPARIAIHTDDGKEYEIDFGGAGKELLDLTYKKVTIKGKLRHQLNGRAILCVRQYRIIE
;
A
#
# COMPACT_ATOMS: atom_id res chain seq x y z
N MET A 1 3.89 -15.98 -35.06
CA MET A 1 3.30 -15.41 -33.83
C MET A 1 4.44 -15.01 -32.89
N ARG A 2 4.63 -13.73 -32.59
CA ARG A 2 5.67 -13.24 -31.66
C ARG A 2 4.96 -12.48 -30.53
N THR A 3 4.87 -13.10 -29.36
CA THR A 3 4.39 -12.46 -28.13
C THR A 3 5.39 -11.37 -27.71
N PRO A 4 4.93 -10.16 -27.33
CA PRO A 4 5.84 -9.12 -26.89
C PRO A 4 6.37 -9.43 -25.48
N LYS A 5 7.70 -9.50 -25.37
CA LYS A 5 8.45 -9.50 -24.10
C LYS A 5 8.10 -8.23 -23.31
N ASN A 6 7.23 -8.35 -22.32
CA ASN A 6 6.91 -7.27 -21.40
C ASN A 6 8.12 -7.02 -20.49
N LYS A 7 8.92 -5.98 -20.80
CA LYS A 7 10.03 -5.51 -19.96
C LYS A 7 9.47 -5.00 -18.64
N LYS A 8 9.33 -5.88 -17.64
CA LYS A 8 9.09 -5.47 -16.25
C LYS A 8 10.36 -4.76 -15.76
N THR A 9 10.33 -3.42 -15.76
CA THR A 9 11.21 -2.62 -14.90
C THR A 9 11.22 -3.27 -13.51
N PRO A 10 12.37 -3.48 -12.85
CA PRO A 10 12.37 -4.06 -11.51
C PRO A 10 11.55 -3.12 -10.61
N GLY A 11 10.30 -3.50 -10.35
CA GLY A 11 9.47 -2.80 -9.39
C GLY A 11 10.13 -2.93 -8.03
N SER A 12 9.94 -1.93 -7.17
CA SER A 12 10.29 -2.05 -5.75
C SER A 12 9.79 -3.40 -5.21
N PRO A 13 10.55 -4.08 -4.34
CA PRO A 13 10.12 -5.34 -3.76
C PRO A 13 8.74 -5.16 -3.11
N PRO A 14 7.90 -6.21 -3.12
CA PRO A 14 6.61 -6.16 -2.45
C PRO A 14 6.80 -5.83 -0.97
N VAL A 15 5.91 -5.01 -0.42
CA VAL A 15 5.87 -4.64 0.99
C VAL A 15 4.85 -5.52 1.68
N GLU A 16 5.27 -6.24 2.73
CA GLU A 16 4.38 -7.05 3.55
C GLU A 16 4.16 -6.36 4.90
N GLY A 17 2.93 -6.42 5.40
CA GLY A 17 2.58 -5.82 6.68
C GLY A 17 1.08 -5.80 6.95
N ILE A 18 0.70 -5.20 8.07
CA ILE A 18 -0.68 -5.06 8.51
C ILE A 18 -1.19 -3.67 8.12
N ILE A 19 -2.39 -3.62 7.53
CA ILE A 19 -3.07 -2.34 7.28
C ILE A 19 -3.59 -1.79 8.59
N MET A 20 -3.21 -0.57 8.93
CA MET A 20 -3.67 0.14 10.13
C MET A 20 -4.30 1.48 9.75
N PRO A 21 -5.29 1.96 10.52
CA PRO A 21 -5.79 3.32 10.37
C PRO A 21 -4.70 4.34 10.69
N ALA A 22 -4.42 5.24 9.75
CA ALA A 22 -3.53 6.38 9.95
C ALA A 22 -4.30 7.65 10.33
N ARG A 23 -5.57 7.76 9.91
CA ARG A 23 -6.47 8.86 10.27
C ARG A 23 -7.91 8.37 10.27
N TRP A 24 -8.70 8.87 11.21
CA TRP A 24 -10.14 8.63 11.30
C TRP A 24 -10.92 9.86 10.84
N ASN A 25 -12.11 9.65 10.27
CA ASN A 25 -13.07 10.72 10.03
C ASN A 25 -13.99 10.92 11.25
N GLU A 26 -14.84 11.96 11.21
CA GLU A 26 -15.77 12.30 12.28
C GLU A 26 -16.82 11.22 12.58
N GLN A 27 -17.02 10.28 11.65
CA GLN A 27 -17.95 9.15 11.81
C GLN A 27 -17.28 7.91 12.42
N GLY A 28 -16.02 8.01 12.86
CA GLY A 28 -15.28 6.88 13.42
C GLY A 28 -14.89 5.83 12.38
N LYS A 29 -14.78 6.19 11.09
CA LYS A 29 -14.27 5.30 10.03
C LYS A 29 -12.85 5.70 9.61
N PRO A 30 -11.99 4.76 9.20
CA PRO A 30 -10.67 5.10 8.65
C PRO A 30 -10.81 6.00 7.41
N ALA A 31 -10.21 7.18 7.47
CA ALA A 31 -10.09 8.14 6.36
C ALA A 31 -8.76 7.98 5.61
N ARG A 32 -7.73 7.51 6.30
CA ARG A 32 -6.41 7.15 5.76
C ARG A 32 -5.91 5.88 6.44
N ILE A 33 -5.11 5.13 5.72
CA ILE A 33 -4.48 3.90 6.18
C ILE A 33 -2.99 3.90 5.85
N ALA A 34 -2.24 3.14 6.63
CA ALA A 34 -0.84 2.85 6.42
C ALA A 34 -0.61 1.34 6.49
N ILE A 35 0.46 0.87 5.86
CA ILE A 35 0.97 -0.49 6.07
C ILE A 35 2.11 -0.44 7.08
N HIS A 36 2.00 -1.24 8.13
CA HIS A 36 3.02 -1.42 9.16
C HIS A 36 3.72 -2.75 8.90
N THR A 37 5.01 -2.68 8.60
CA THR A 37 5.81 -3.85 8.27
C THR A 37 6.39 -4.49 9.53
N ASP A 38 6.75 -5.78 9.43
CA ASP A 38 7.36 -6.52 10.54
C ASP A 38 8.74 -5.95 10.96
N ASP A 39 9.43 -5.23 10.06
CA ASP A 39 10.67 -4.50 10.35
C ASP A 39 10.44 -3.09 10.95
N GLY A 40 9.21 -2.79 11.36
CA GLY A 40 8.85 -1.57 12.08
C GLY A 40 8.74 -0.32 11.21
N LYS A 41 8.72 -0.47 9.88
CA LYS A 41 8.51 0.65 8.95
C LYS A 41 7.03 0.90 8.73
N GLU A 42 6.70 2.16 8.49
CA GLU A 42 5.36 2.61 8.19
C GLU A 42 5.34 3.31 6.83
N TYR A 43 4.36 2.95 6.00
CA TYR A 43 4.13 3.59 4.72
C TYR A 43 2.66 4.00 4.58
N GLU A 44 2.40 5.30 4.37
CA GLU A 44 1.05 5.78 4.11
C GLU A 44 0.58 5.25 2.75
N ILE A 45 -0.63 4.72 2.68
CA ILE A 45 -1.19 4.20 1.44
C ILE A 45 -1.83 5.34 0.64
N ASP A 46 -1.58 5.36 -0.67
CA ASP A 46 -2.23 6.34 -1.54
C ASP A 46 -3.76 6.13 -1.58
N PHE A 47 -4.53 7.20 -1.63
CA PHE A 47 -6.00 7.14 -1.66
C PHE A 47 -6.54 7.00 -3.10
N GLY A 48 -5.84 6.25 -3.95
CA GLY A 48 -6.15 6.07 -5.37
C GLY A 48 -6.25 4.60 -5.76
N GLY A 49 -7.13 4.28 -6.72
CA GLY A 49 -7.30 2.92 -7.24
C GLY A 49 -7.41 1.86 -6.14
N ALA A 50 -6.54 0.86 -6.20
CA ALA A 50 -6.47 -0.25 -5.24
C ALA A 50 -6.13 0.17 -3.80
N GLY A 51 -5.59 1.37 -3.58
CA GLY A 51 -5.34 1.90 -2.24
C GLY A 51 -6.63 2.24 -1.48
N LYS A 52 -7.73 2.58 -2.19
CA LYS A 52 -9.05 2.76 -1.56
C LYS A 52 -9.64 1.44 -1.09
N GLU A 53 -9.46 0.36 -1.85
CA GLU A 53 -9.97 -0.98 -1.53
C GLU A 53 -9.33 -1.52 -0.24
N LEU A 54 -8.10 -1.11 0.06
CA LEU A 54 -7.42 -1.48 1.30
C LEU A 54 -8.04 -0.87 2.56
N LEU A 55 -8.87 0.18 2.46
CA LEU A 55 -9.59 0.73 3.63
C LEU A 55 -10.51 -0.31 4.27
N ASP A 56 -11.20 -1.09 3.43
CA ASP A 56 -12.07 -2.18 3.87
C ASP A 56 -11.29 -3.39 4.40
N LEU A 57 -9.96 -3.38 4.24
CA LEU A 57 -9.02 -4.40 4.71
C LEU A 57 -8.18 -3.91 5.90
N THR A 58 -8.68 -2.91 6.62
CA THR A 58 -8.07 -2.46 7.87
C THR A 58 -7.92 -3.65 8.84
N TYR A 59 -6.77 -3.74 9.50
CA TYR A 59 -6.32 -4.84 10.37
C TYR A 59 -6.04 -6.18 9.68
N LYS A 60 -6.03 -6.23 8.34
CA LYS A 60 -5.58 -7.42 7.59
C LYS A 60 -4.11 -7.37 7.26
N LYS A 61 -3.47 -8.56 7.25
CA LYS A 61 -2.11 -8.71 6.77
C LYS A 61 -2.14 -8.87 5.26
N VAL A 62 -1.38 -8.03 4.55
CA VAL A 62 -1.36 -7.99 3.10
C VAL A 62 0.07 -7.90 2.56
N THR A 63 0.23 -8.36 1.33
CA THR A 63 1.41 -8.06 0.51
C THR A 63 1.01 -7.04 -0.56
N ILE A 64 1.67 -5.88 -0.58
CA ILE A 64 1.43 -4.80 -1.54
C ILE A 64 2.56 -4.73 -2.56
N LYS A 65 2.21 -4.68 -3.84
CA LYS A 65 3.11 -4.31 -4.93
C LYS A 65 2.76 -2.90 -5.37
N GLY A 66 3.75 -2.02 -5.37
CA GLY A 66 3.52 -0.61 -5.60
C GLY A 66 4.77 0.16 -5.98
N LYS A 67 4.64 1.48 -5.98
CA LYS A 67 5.76 2.41 -6.08
C LYS A 67 5.83 3.23 -4.81
N LEU A 68 6.98 3.24 -4.17
CA LEU A 68 7.24 4.13 -3.04
C LEU A 68 7.54 5.55 -3.56
N ARG A 69 6.86 6.55 -3.00
CA ARG A 69 7.09 7.97 -3.28
C ARG A 69 7.44 8.66 -1.98
N HIS A 70 8.62 9.26 -1.92
CA HIS A 70 9.00 10.11 -0.81
C HIS A 70 8.52 11.53 -1.09
N GLN A 71 7.77 12.09 -0.15
CA GLN A 71 7.36 13.49 -0.17
C GLN A 71 8.47 14.35 0.44
N LEU A 72 8.47 15.64 0.05
CA LEU A 72 9.41 16.65 0.55
C LEU A 72 9.34 16.85 2.08
N ASN A 73 8.22 16.50 2.70
CA ASN A 73 8.01 16.55 4.15
C ASN A 73 8.55 15.31 4.90
N GLY A 74 9.27 14.42 4.21
CA GLY A 74 9.81 13.19 4.79
C GLY A 74 8.84 12.00 4.84
N ARG A 75 7.57 12.18 4.45
CA ARG A 75 6.59 11.08 4.42
C ARG A 75 6.83 10.15 3.23
N ALA A 76 6.64 8.86 3.45
CA ALA A 76 6.71 7.85 2.41
C ALA A 76 5.30 7.36 2.08
N ILE A 77 4.88 7.56 0.82
CA ILE A 77 3.58 7.13 0.30
C ILE A 77 3.79 5.92 -0.61
N LEU A 78 3.11 4.82 -0.32
CA LEU A 78 3.10 3.64 -1.15
C LEU A 78 1.92 3.69 -2.12
N CYS A 79 2.23 3.91 -3.40
CA CYS A 79 1.24 3.87 -4.48
C CYS A 79 0.92 2.42 -4.86
N VAL A 80 -0.28 1.95 -4.55
CA VAL A 80 -0.73 0.56 -4.69
C VAL A 80 -1.03 0.27 -6.16
N ARG A 81 -0.39 -0.77 -6.69
CA ARG A 81 -0.70 -1.32 -8.02
C ARG A 81 -1.48 -2.62 -7.91
N GLN A 82 -1.13 -3.43 -6.93
CA GLN A 82 -1.76 -4.72 -6.66
C GLN A 82 -1.53 -5.07 -5.19
N TYR A 83 -2.48 -5.76 -4.57
CA TYR A 83 -2.30 -6.34 -3.25
C TYR A 83 -2.78 -7.79 -3.23
N ARG A 84 -2.40 -8.51 -2.18
CA ARG A 84 -2.92 -9.84 -1.83
C ARG A 84 -3.09 -9.92 -0.33
N ILE A 85 -4.23 -10.41 0.13
CA ILE A 85 -4.46 -10.74 1.54
C ILE A 85 -3.71 -12.03 1.84
N ILE A 86 -2.95 -12.03 2.93
CA ILE A 86 -2.21 -13.20 3.41
C ILE A 86 -2.76 -13.72 4.75
N GLU A 87 -3.48 -12.88 5.53
CA GLU A 87 -4.20 -13.22 6.76
C GLU A 87 -5.32 -12.21 7.05
#